data_AF-A0A3D4IE99-F1
#
_entry.id   AF-A0A3D4IE99-F1
#
_cell.length_a   1.000
_cell.length_b   1.000
_cell.length_c   1.000
_cell.angle_alpha   90.00
_cell.angle_beta   90.00
_cell.angle_gamma   90.00
#
_symmetry.space_group_name_H-M   'P 1'
#
loop_
_entity.id
_entity.type
_entity.pdbx_description
1 polymer ?
#
loop_
_entity_poly.entity_id
_entity_poly.type
_entity_poly.pdbx_seq_one_letter_code
_entity_poly.pdbx_strand_id
1 'polypeptide(L)'
;MNARLMHRIAAGFSFLYAFVIYFLTMADTVSFWDCGEFIAIGHGLQVSHPPGAPFYMLIGRLFSMFMPTSQIAWSVNLISVLSSAGTTLLTYLIVTRMIEEWKGRLENWEGLDLVAGLGGGLIAALTFTVTDSHWFNSVEAEVYAISMFFTALVVWLTFKWVDQVRRDEQKLGGQLGGVSSRWLLLIAYLFGLATGVHLLNLLAIFFTGLLVYYEKFDKPEFTNGKRFKGIVITGLLSSVIFFIIYPGIIQSLPSLAGSSGVPGLVMLVVPFVVAALVYYSHINKKQLLNLFSIGLLLVIIGYSTYALIFIRSAANPPIDENDPETVDAIVSYLKREQYGRTPLLTGASYDNDTGTIDPEKNKLFPRRWSDQSQEHIRFYAQFDSDWDFFWRYQVNHMYIRYFLW
;
A
#
# COMPACT_ATOMS: atom_id res chain seq x y z
N MET A 1 3.71 -5.39 38.61
CA MET A 1 2.86 -5.81 37.47
C MET A 1 3.74 -6.44 36.41
N ASN A 2 3.27 -7.48 35.71
CA ASN A 2 4.03 -8.10 34.62
C ASN A 2 4.09 -7.14 33.41
N ALA A 3 5.28 -6.69 33.01
CA ALA A 3 5.48 -5.74 31.91
C ALA A 3 4.81 -6.20 30.60
N ARG A 4 4.83 -7.51 30.31
CA ARG A 4 4.15 -8.09 29.14
C ARG A 4 2.64 -7.98 29.22
N LEU A 5 2.06 -8.12 30.42
CA LEU A 5 0.62 -7.93 30.62
C LEU A 5 0.24 -6.47 30.41
N MET A 6 1.02 -5.53 30.97
CA MET A 6 0.82 -4.10 30.77
C MET A 6 0.88 -3.72 29.29
N HIS A 7 1.88 -4.22 28.58
CA HIS A 7 2.04 -3.98 27.14
C HIS A 7 0.82 -4.48 26.34
N ARG A 8 0.29 -5.66 26.66
CA ARG A 8 -0.92 -6.21 26.02
C ARG A 8 -2.19 -5.42 26.34
N ILE A 9 -2.33 -4.98 27.59
CA ILE A 9 -3.46 -4.13 28.01
C ILE A 9 -3.40 -2.80 27.27
N ALA A 10 -2.24 -2.15 27.21
CA ALA A 10 -2.05 -0.90 26.49
C ALA A 10 -2.31 -1.07 24.97
N ALA A 11 -1.89 -2.20 24.39
CA ALA A 11 -2.23 -2.53 23.01
C ALA A 11 -3.76 -2.63 22.81
N GLY A 12 -4.45 -3.44 23.62
CA GLY A 12 -5.90 -3.59 23.55
C GLY A 12 -6.64 -2.28 23.81
N PHE A 13 -6.14 -1.46 24.74
CA PHE A 13 -6.67 -0.13 25.00
C PHE A 13 -6.55 0.80 23.79
N SER A 14 -5.40 0.82 23.11
CA SER A 14 -5.21 1.64 21.89
C SER A 14 -6.19 1.27 20.78
N PHE A 15 -6.47 -0.03 20.59
CA PHE A 15 -7.50 -0.50 19.67
C PHE A 15 -8.89 -0.04 20.10
N LEU A 16 -9.27 -0.27 21.36
CA LEU A 16 -10.60 0.06 21.86
C LEU A 16 -10.88 1.56 21.85
N TYR A 17 -9.88 2.39 22.16
CA TYR A 17 -9.98 3.84 22.08
C TYR A 17 -10.34 4.30 20.66
N ALA A 18 -9.57 3.85 19.66
CA ALA A 18 -9.84 4.19 18.26
C ALA A 18 -11.16 3.62 17.77
N PHE A 19 -11.45 2.35 18.10
CA PHE A 19 -12.71 1.71 17.74
C PHE A 19 -13.91 2.50 18.27
N VAL A 20 -13.92 2.88 19.55
CA VAL A 20 -15.04 3.62 20.14
C VAL A 20 -15.22 4.97 19.47
N ILE A 21 -14.14 5.73 19.26
CA ILE A 21 -14.23 7.04 18.60
C ILE A 21 -14.81 6.89 17.19
N TYR A 22 -14.18 6.06 16.36
CA TYR A 22 -14.59 5.91 14.97
C TYR A 22 -15.98 5.30 14.83
N PHE A 23 -16.33 4.31 15.67
CA PHE A 23 -17.65 3.70 15.67
C PHE A 23 -18.75 4.70 16.05
N LEU A 24 -18.50 5.59 17.01
CA LEU A 24 -19.47 6.62 17.41
C LEU A 24 -19.60 7.76 16.40
N THR A 25 -18.60 7.96 15.53
CA THR A 25 -18.58 9.05 14.54
C THR A 25 -18.67 8.57 13.09
N MET A 26 -18.81 7.26 12.83
CA MET A 26 -18.92 6.76 11.47
C MET A 26 -20.23 7.19 10.81
N ALA A 27 -20.22 7.35 9.50
CA ALA A 27 -21.43 7.65 8.76
C ALA A 27 -22.43 6.49 8.88
N ASP A 28 -23.68 6.80 9.24
CA ASP A 28 -24.76 5.80 9.30
C ASP A 28 -25.21 5.33 7.90
N THR A 29 -24.95 6.17 6.88
CA THR A 29 -25.34 5.95 5.48
C THR A 29 -24.18 6.26 4.54
N VAL A 30 -24.50 6.53 3.27
CA VAL A 30 -23.55 7.00 2.26
C VAL A 30 -23.05 8.40 2.61
N SER A 31 -21.73 8.62 2.64
CA SER A 31 -21.09 9.93 2.74
C SER A 31 -20.78 10.53 1.36
N PHE A 32 -20.14 11.69 1.34
CA PHE A 32 -19.75 12.37 0.10
C PHE A 32 -18.62 11.61 -0.63
N TRP A 33 -18.43 11.87 -1.93
CA TRP A 33 -17.35 11.30 -2.76
C TRP A 33 -17.54 9.82 -3.14
N ASP A 34 -16.46 9.03 -3.15
CA ASP A 34 -16.40 7.67 -3.70
C ASP A 34 -17.06 6.62 -2.77
N CYS A 35 -17.40 6.99 -1.53
CA CYS A 35 -18.00 6.10 -0.54
C CYS A 35 -19.27 5.40 -1.03
N GLY A 36 -20.15 6.12 -1.74
CA GLY A 36 -21.37 5.54 -2.30
C GLY A 36 -21.09 4.44 -3.33
N GLU A 37 -20.07 4.65 -4.16
CA GLU A 37 -19.60 3.67 -5.12
C GLU A 37 -18.98 2.47 -4.39
N PHE A 38 -18.08 2.69 -3.42
CA PHE A 38 -17.45 1.61 -2.65
C PHE A 38 -18.45 0.74 -1.86
N ILE A 39 -19.52 1.35 -1.33
CA ILE A 39 -20.64 0.62 -0.73
C ILE A 39 -21.37 -0.21 -1.78
N ALA A 40 -21.69 0.37 -2.93
CA ALA A 40 -22.44 -0.29 -4.00
C ALA A 40 -21.63 -1.44 -4.63
N ILE A 41 -20.33 -1.27 -4.88
CA ILE A 41 -19.47 -2.33 -5.40
C ILE A 41 -19.24 -3.41 -4.35
N GLY A 42 -19.06 -3.04 -3.08
CA GLY A 42 -18.88 -4.01 -1.99
C GLY A 42 -20.12 -4.90 -1.86
N HIS A 43 -21.31 -4.30 -1.88
CA HIS A 43 -22.56 -5.05 -1.82
C HIS A 43 -22.83 -5.87 -3.09
N GLY A 44 -22.75 -5.26 -4.26
CA GLY A 44 -23.13 -5.90 -5.52
C GLY A 44 -22.03 -6.73 -6.19
N LEU A 45 -20.79 -6.68 -5.70
CA LEU A 45 -19.59 -7.14 -6.41
C LEU A 45 -19.50 -6.53 -7.82
N GLN A 46 -19.54 -5.20 -7.89
CA GLN A 46 -19.61 -4.39 -9.13
C GLN A 46 -18.24 -3.78 -9.47
N VAL A 47 -18.06 -3.21 -10.67
CA VAL A 47 -16.76 -2.70 -11.11
C VAL A 47 -16.70 -1.18 -10.91
N SER A 48 -15.83 -0.76 -10.00
CA SER A 48 -15.61 0.66 -9.68
C SER A 48 -14.68 1.35 -10.65
N HIS A 49 -14.46 2.65 -10.44
CA HIS A 49 -13.48 3.43 -11.18
C HIS A 49 -12.07 2.81 -11.18
N PRO A 50 -11.32 2.93 -12.29
CA PRO A 50 -9.98 2.39 -12.42
C PRO A 50 -8.94 2.97 -11.44
N PRO A 51 -8.01 2.14 -10.95
CA PRO A 51 -7.75 0.76 -11.37
C PRO A 51 -8.57 -0.27 -10.56
N GLY A 52 -9.64 0.13 -9.89
CA GLY A 52 -10.50 -0.75 -9.10
C GLY A 52 -9.91 -1.19 -7.76
N ALA A 53 -10.76 -1.76 -6.92
CA ALA A 53 -10.38 -2.30 -5.61
C ALA A 53 -11.02 -3.68 -5.36
N PRO A 54 -10.65 -4.72 -6.15
CA PRO A 54 -11.33 -6.02 -6.11
C PRO A 54 -11.23 -6.76 -4.77
N PHE A 55 -10.13 -6.61 -4.04
CA PHE A 55 -10.01 -7.19 -2.71
C PHE A 55 -10.85 -6.44 -1.68
N TYR A 56 -10.88 -5.10 -1.76
CA TYR A 56 -11.82 -4.30 -0.95
C TYR A 56 -13.27 -4.71 -1.21
N MET A 57 -13.64 -4.86 -2.49
CA MET A 57 -14.96 -5.31 -2.91
C MET A 57 -15.33 -6.68 -2.32
N LEU A 58 -14.40 -7.65 -2.29
CA LEU A 58 -14.64 -8.96 -1.65
C LEU A 58 -14.90 -8.82 -0.14
N ILE A 59 -14.15 -7.96 0.56
CA ILE A 59 -14.37 -7.69 1.98
C ILE A 59 -15.73 -6.98 2.18
N GLY A 60 -16.05 -5.99 1.36
CA GLY A 60 -17.35 -5.31 1.34
C GLY A 60 -18.51 -6.29 1.21
N ARG A 61 -18.38 -7.32 0.36
CA ARG A 61 -19.40 -8.36 0.22
C ARG A 61 -19.52 -9.21 1.47
N LEU A 62 -18.41 -9.57 2.12
CA LEU A 62 -18.43 -10.32 3.39
C LEU A 62 -19.21 -9.58 4.48
N PHE A 63 -19.04 -8.27 4.59
CA PHE A 63 -19.71 -7.44 5.59
C PHE A 63 -21.18 -7.18 5.29
N SER A 64 -21.54 -7.06 4.00
CA SER A 64 -22.88 -6.63 3.61
C SER A 64 -23.84 -7.76 3.23
N MET A 65 -23.37 -8.96 2.82
CA MET A 65 -24.25 -9.96 2.20
C MET A 65 -25.31 -10.57 3.13
N PHE A 66 -25.10 -10.47 4.44
CA PHE A 66 -26.03 -10.99 5.46
C PHE A 66 -26.81 -9.89 6.17
N MET A 67 -26.60 -8.62 5.78
CA MET A 67 -27.22 -7.47 6.43
C MET A 67 -28.56 -7.11 5.76
N PRO A 68 -29.55 -6.62 6.52
CA PRO A 68 -30.72 -5.99 5.94
C PRO A 68 -30.33 -4.84 5.02
N THR A 69 -31.12 -4.58 3.97
CA THR A 69 -30.81 -3.53 2.98
C THR A 69 -30.54 -2.17 3.61
N SER A 70 -31.28 -1.82 4.66
CA SER A 70 -31.13 -0.55 5.40
C SER A 70 -29.82 -0.44 6.19
N GLN A 71 -29.08 -1.54 6.37
CA GLN A 71 -27.83 -1.59 7.15
C GLN A 71 -26.60 -1.87 6.28
N ILE A 72 -26.74 -1.97 4.96
CA ILE A 72 -25.61 -2.24 4.05
C ILE A 72 -24.54 -1.16 4.17
N ALA A 73 -24.91 0.12 4.03
CA ALA A 73 -23.96 1.24 4.10
C ALA A 73 -23.20 1.25 5.43
N TRP A 74 -23.93 1.19 6.55
CA TRP A 74 -23.39 1.05 7.88
C TRP A 74 -22.40 -0.12 8.02
N SER A 75 -22.76 -1.30 7.49
CA SER A 75 -21.90 -2.50 7.57
C SER A 75 -20.61 -2.37 6.77
N VAL A 76 -20.63 -1.67 5.65
CA VAL A 76 -19.44 -1.45 4.82
C VAL A 76 -18.56 -0.35 5.45
N ASN A 77 -19.14 0.73 5.99
CA ASN A 77 -18.40 1.75 6.73
C ASN A 77 -17.62 1.16 7.92
N LEU A 78 -18.15 0.09 8.54
CA LEU A 78 -17.48 -0.63 9.63
C LEU A 78 -16.12 -1.22 9.23
N ILE A 79 -15.87 -1.48 7.94
CA ILE A 79 -14.57 -1.94 7.44
C ILE A 79 -13.49 -0.90 7.74
N SER A 80 -13.78 0.37 7.48
CA SER A 80 -12.85 1.48 7.76
C SER A 80 -12.61 1.64 9.26
N VAL A 81 -13.67 1.59 10.06
CA VAL A 81 -13.58 1.65 11.53
C VAL A 81 -12.66 0.56 12.09
N LEU A 82 -12.88 -0.70 11.69
CA LEU A 82 -12.09 -1.83 12.17
C LEU A 82 -10.65 -1.78 11.67
N SER A 83 -10.46 -1.42 10.40
CA SER A 83 -9.13 -1.31 9.78
C SER A 83 -8.31 -0.21 10.44
N SER A 84 -8.90 0.95 10.69
CA SER A 84 -8.23 2.09 11.35
C SER A 84 -8.00 1.87 12.84
N ALA A 85 -8.92 1.20 13.55
CA ALA A 85 -8.66 0.76 14.92
C ALA A 85 -7.50 -0.26 14.98
N GLY A 86 -7.45 -1.20 14.03
CA GLY A 86 -6.33 -2.10 13.84
C GLY A 86 -5.02 -1.38 13.49
N THR A 87 -5.11 -0.29 12.71
CA THR A 87 -3.96 0.57 12.39
C THR A 87 -3.44 1.25 13.63
N THR A 88 -4.31 1.82 14.47
CA THR A 88 -3.94 2.43 15.75
C THR A 88 -3.24 1.43 16.68
N LEU A 89 -3.75 0.20 16.78
CA LEU A 89 -3.11 -0.89 17.51
C LEU A 89 -1.70 -1.17 16.98
N LEU A 90 -1.55 -1.28 15.66
CA LEU A 90 -0.26 -1.52 15.03
C LEU A 90 0.70 -0.34 15.24
N THR A 91 0.22 0.90 15.20
CA THR A 91 1.00 2.10 15.52
C THR A 91 1.57 2.02 16.94
N TYR A 92 0.76 1.66 17.94
CA TYR A 92 1.23 1.42 19.30
C TYR A 92 2.34 0.34 19.33
N LEU A 93 2.11 -0.80 18.67
CA LEU A 93 3.06 -1.91 18.63
C LEU A 93 4.37 -1.53 17.93
N ILE A 94 4.30 -0.79 16.82
CA ILE A 94 5.46 -0.30 16.06
C ILE A 94 6.27 0.67 16.90
N VAL A 95 5.63 1.69 17.49
CA VAL A 95 6.31 2.72 18.29
C VAL A 95 6.97 2.10 19.52
N THR A 96 6.25 1.26 20.27
CA THR A 96 6.85 0.55 21.42
C THR A 96 8.01 -0.34 20.99
N ARG A 97 7.91 -1.03 19.86
CA ARG A 97 9.00 -1.85 19.31
C ARG A 97 10.20 -1.03 18.85
N MET A 98 9.99 0.18 18.32
CA MET A 98 11.08 1.12 18.02
C MET A 98 11.77 1.61 19.29
N ILE A 99 11.02 1.87 20.36
CA ILE A 99 11.60 2.20 21.67
C ILE A 99 12.43 1.02 22.22
N GLU A 100 11.97 -0.22 22.03
CA GLU A 100 12.75 -1.43 22.37
C GLU A 100 14.08 -1.55 21.61
N GLU A 101 14.16 -1.07 20.36
CA GLU A 101 15.45 -1.03 19.63
C GLU A 101 16.47 -0.11 20.32
N TRP A 102 16.00 0.98 20.93
CA TRP A 102 16.88 1.96 21.56
C TRP A 102 17.17 1.65 23.03
N LYS A 103 16.15 1.28 23.82
CA LYS A 103 16.27 1.02 25.27
C LYS A 103 16.57 -0.44 25.61
N GLY A 104 16.51 -1.34 24.65
CA GLY A 104 16.57 -2.78 24.89
C GLY A 104 15.21 -3.38 25.22
N ARG A 105 15.20 -4.69 25.50
CA ARG A 105 13.98 -5.52 25.59
C ARG A 105 13.04 -5.08 26.71
N LEU A 106 11.73 -5.15 26.43
CA LEU A 106 10.65 -4.83 27.37
C LEU A 106 10.76 -5.54 28.72
N GLU A 107 11.28 -6.78 28.75
CA GLU A 107 11.45 -7.53 30.00
C GLU A 107 12.37 -6.84 31.01
N ASN A 108 13.27 -5.98 30.54
CA ASN A 108 14.24 -5.27 31.37
C ASN A 108 13.76 -3.87 31.78
N TRP A 109 12.58 -3.44 31.34
CA TRP A 109 12.06 -2.11 31.67
C TRP A 109 11.42 -2.11 33.05
N GLU A 110 11.92 -1.25 33.94
CA GLU A 110 11.42 -1.12 35.31
C GLU A 110 11.06 0.34 35.65
N GLY A 111 10.17 0.52 36.63
CA GLY A 111 9.80 1.84 37.15
C GLY A 111 9.36 2.83 36.07
N LEU A 112 10.05 3.98 36.02
CA LEU A 112 9.76 5.06 35.07
C LEU A 112 10.01 4.68 33.61
N ASP A 113 10.96 3.78 33.33
CA ASP A 113 11.26 3.37 31.95
C ASP A 113 10.12 2.59 31.32
N LEU A 114 9.48 1.72 32.10
CA LEU A 114 8.30 0.97 31.67
C LEU A 114 7.13 1.91 31.37
N VAL A 115 6.88 2.86 32.27
CA VAL A 115 5.80 3.84 32.11
C VAL A 115 6.07 4.76 30.92
N ALA A 116 7.29 5.28 30.77
CA ALA A 116 7.66 6.16 29.67
C ALA A 116 7.63 5.43 28.31
N GLY A 117 8.09 4.18 28.24
CA GLY A 117 8.09 3.40 27.01
C GLY A 117 6.69 3.03 26.53
N LEU A 118 5.86 2.47 27.42
CA LEU A 118 4.47 2.13 27.08
C LEU A 118 3.60 3.38 26.91
N GLY A 119 3.80 4.39 27.75
CA GLY A 119 3.13 5.68 27.68
C GLY A 119 3.45 6.43 26.40
N GLY A 120 4.72 6.44 25.96
CA GLY A 120 5.12 7.03 24.68
C GLY A 120 4.44 6.34 23.48
N GLY A 121 4.37 5.01 23.50
CA GLY A 121 3.62 4.25 22.49
C GLY A 121 2.13 4.57 22.48
N LEU A 122 1.51 4.70 23.66
CA LEU A 122 0.10 5.09 23.78
C LEU A 122 -0.12 6.52 23.27
N ILE A 123 0.68 7.48 23.70
CA ILE A 123 0.55 8.88 23.25
C ILE A 123 0.65 8.96 21.73
N ALA A 124 1.61 8.27 21.11
CA ALA A 124 1.74 8.22 19.65
C ALA A 124 0.48 7.63 18.99
N ALA A 125 -0.02 6.48 19.46
CA ALA A 125 -1.19 5.83 18.88
C ALA A 125 -2.47 6.66 19.05
N LEU A 126 -2.75 7.15 20.26
CA LEU A 126 -3.96 7.94 20.57
C LEU A 126 -3.95 9.29 19.85
N THR A 127 -2.78 9.92 19.69
CA THR A 127 -2.64 11.16 18.92
C THR A 127 -2.90 10.89 17.44
N PHE A 128 -2.33 9.81 16.89
CA PHE A 128 -2.58 9.39 15.51
C PHE A 128 -4.06 9.14 15.23
N THR A 129 -4.78 8.51 16.16
CA THR A 129 -6.23 8.27 16.07
C THR A 129 -7.04 9.54 15.79
N VAL A 130 -6.65 10.68 16.40
CA VAL A 130 -7.42 11.92 16.30
C VAL A 130 -6.85 12.91 15.29
N THR A 131 -5.91 12.49 14.44
CA THR A 131 -5.43 13.33 13.32
C THR A 131 -6.49 13.42 12.24
N ASP A 132 -6.68 14.63 11.69
CA ASP A 132 -7.78 14.95 10.77
C ASP A 132 -7.84 14.00 9.56
N SER A 133 -6.72 13.84 8.86
CA SER A 133 -6.64 12.98 7.67
C SER A 133 -6.91 11.51 7.97
N HIS A 134 -6.43 10.99 9.11
CA HIS A 134 -6.67 9.60 9.46
C HIS A 134 -8.12 9.39 9.92
N TRP A 135 -8.63 10.29 10.77
CA TRP A 135 -10.00 10.21 11.27
C TRP A 135 -11.00 10.26 10.12
N PHE A 136 -10.87 11.22 9.21
CA PHE A 136 -11.76 11.37 8.06
C PHE A 136 -11.91 10.06 7.26
N ASN A 137 -10.80 9.40 6.93
CA ASN A 137 -10.81 8.12 6.24
C ASN A 137 -11.33 6.94 7.09
N SER A 138 -11.37 7.08 8.43
CA SER A 138 -11.74 6.01 9.35
C SER A 138 -13.25 5.89 9.58
N VAL A 139 -14.04 6.88 9.15
CA VAL A 139 -15.47 7.00 9.45
C VAL A 139 -16.38 6.76 8.24
N GLU A 140 -15.80 6.46 7.08
CA GLU A 140 -16.53 6.27 5.83
C GLU A 140 -15.92 5.15 4.96
N ALA A 141 -16.68 4.62 4.02
CA ALA A 141 -16.33 3.49 3.16
C ALA A 141 -15.27 3.84 2.11
N GLU A 142 -14.02 3.94 2.54
CA GLU A 142 -12.87 4.26 1.69
C GLU A 142 -11.79 3.18 1.71
N VAL A 143 -11.05 3.07 0.60
CA VAL A 143 -9.94 2.11 0.47
C VAL A 143 -8.72 2.50 1.31
N TYR A 144 -8.62 3.78 1.70
CA TYR A 144 -7.45 4.30 2.42
C TYR A 144 -7.33 3.75 3.83
N ALA A 145 -8.43 3.50 4.55
CA ALA A 145 -8.39 2.94 5.90
C ALA A 145 -7.74 1.55 5.94
N ILE A 146 -8.22 0.65 5.07
CA ILE A 146 -7.65 -0.69 4.95
C ILE A 146 -6.24 -0.66 4.32
N SER A 147 -5.96 0.29 3.42
CA SER A 147 -4.60 0.49 2.92
C SER A 147 -3.65 0.86 4.05
N MET A 148 -4.03 1.79 4.93
CA MET A 148 -3.20 2.15 6.09
C MET A 148 -2.98 0.97 7.04
N PHE A 149 -4.00 0.13 7.24
CA PHE A 149 -3.86 -1.10 8.01
C PHE A 149 -2.85 -2.06 7.39
N PHE A 150 -2.91 -2.30 6.08
CA PHE A 150 -1.95 -3.17 5.38
C PHE A 150 -0.52 -2.61 5.46
N THR A 151 -0.34 -1.30 5.28
CA THR A 151 0.97 -0.65 5.42
C THR A 151 1.54 -0.84 6.83
N ALA A 152 0.75 -0.55 7.87
CA ALA A 152 1.17 -0.73 9.26
C ALA A 152 1.44 -2.21 9.57
N LEU A 153 0.64 -3.12 9.02
CA LEU A 153 0.81 -4.56 9.20
C LEU A 153 2.12 -5.03 8.58
N VAL A 154 2.46 -4.59 7.36
CA VAL A 154 3.75 -4.92 6.72
C VAL A 154 4.91 -4.41 7.57
N VAL A 155 4.86 -3.16 8.05
CA VAL A 155 5.91 -2.60 8.93
C VAL A 155 6.07 -3.43 10.20
N TRP A 156 4.95 -3.79 10.86
CA TRP A 156 4.96 -4.63 12.05
C TRP A 156 5.53 -6.02 11.76
N LEU A 157 5.12 -6.68 10.67
CA LEU A 157 5.62 -7.99 10.27
C LEU A 157 7.10 -7.95 9.91
N THR A 158 7.61 -6.84 9.38
CA THR A 158 9.05 -6.62 9.18
C THR A 158 9.78 -6.61 10.52
N PHE A 159 9.27 -5.96 11.56
CA PHE A 159 9.85 -6.08 12.90
C PHE A 159 9.75 -7.51 13.47
N LYS A 160 8.64 -8.23 13.20
CA LYS A 160 8.52 -9.66 13.57
C LYS A 160 9.58 -10.51 12.86
N TRP A 161 9.89 -10.20 11.60
CA TRP A 161 10.97 -10.81 10.86
C TRP A 161 12.32 -10.54 11.52
N VAL A 162 12.63 -9.27 11.86
CA VAL A 162 13.86 -8.89 12.56
C VAL A 162 14.04 -9.68 13.86
N ASP A 163 13.00 -9.72 14.70
CA ASP A 163 13.03 -10.46 15.96
C ASP A 163 13.26 -11.96 15.77
N GLN A 164 12.75 -12.54 14.69
CA GLN A 164 12.96 -13.94 14.37
C GLN A 164 14.37 -14.17 13.85
N VAL A 165 14.87 -13.31 12.97
CA VAL A 165 16.24 -13.38 12.43
C VAL A 165 17.28 -13.34 13.54
N ARG A 166 17.20 -12.36 14.44
CA ARG A 166 18.15 -12.24 15.56
C ARG A 166 18.13 -13.49 16.46
N ARG A 167 16.95 -14.11 16.65
CA ARG A 167 16.81 -15.37 17.40
C ARG A 167 17.35 -16.58 16.65
N ASP A 168 17.14 -16.63 15.33
CA ASP A 168 17.62 -17.71 14.47
C ASP A 168 19.15 -17.63 14.33
N GLU A 169 19.74 -16.44 14.21
CA GLU A 169 21.20 -16.23 14.14
C GLU A 169 21.92 -16.72 15.38
N GLN A 170 21.37 -16.42 16.56
CA GLN A 170 21.87 -16.93 17.84
C GLN A 170 21.87 -18.47 17.91
N LYS A 171 21.03 -19.15 17.13
CA LYS A 171 20.86 -20.62 17.17
C LYS A 171 21.46 -21.36 15.98
N LEU A 172 21.54 -20.75 14.80
CA LEU A 172 21.72 -21.44 13.51
C LEU A 172 22.73 -20.76 12.56
N GLY A 173 23.48 -19.74 13.00
CA GLY A 173 24.62 -19.22 12.22
C GLY A 173 24.27 -18.44 10.93
N GLY A 174 23.05 -17.91 10.82
CA GLY A 174 22.77 -16.74 9.96
C GLY A 174 22.35 -16.95 8.51
N GLN A 175 22.09 -18.18 8.05
CA GLN A 175 21.61 -18.40 6.67
C GLN A 175 20.24 -17.73 6.38
N LEU A 176 20.12 -17.10 5.20
CA LEU A 176 18.91 -16.46 4.68
C LEU A 176 17.95 -17.52 4.11
N GLY A 177 17.08 -18.07 4.96
CA GLY A 177 16.04 -19.03 4.53
C GLY A 177 15.60 -20.03 5.61
N GLY A 178 15.65 -19.62 6.88
CA GLY A 178 15.10 -20.37 8.01
C GLY A 178 13.65 -20.01 8.32
N VAL A 179 13.21 -20.30 9.55
CA VAL A 179 11.84 -19.99 10.04
C VAL A 179 11.48 -18.51 9.87
N SER A 180 12.46 -17.61 9.94
CA SER A 180 12.31 -16.18 9.66
C SER A 180 11.70 -15.88 8.28
N SER A 181 12.02 -16.64 7.23
CA SER A 181 11.56 -16.34 5.86
C SER A 181 10.04 -16.36 5.68
N ARG A 182 9.30 -17.06 6.54
CA ARG A 182 7.82 -17.06 6.49
C ARG A 182 7.22 -15.65 6.61
N TRP A 183 7.89 -14.75 7.33
CA TRP A 183 7.42 -13.37 7.48
C TRP A 183 7.61 -12.58 6.19
N LEU A 184 8.75 -12.74 5.50
CA LEU A 184 8.99 -12.12 4.19
C LEU A 184 8.02 -12.66 3.13
N LEU A 185 7.71 -13.96 3.19
CA LEU A 185 6.73 -14.58 2.31
C LEU A 185 5.31 -14.06 2.59
N LEU A 186 4.93 -13.91 3.86
CA LEU A 186 3.66 -13.29 4.24
C LEU A 186 3.59 -11.82 3.78
N ILE A 187 4.66 -11.05 3.95
CA ILE A 187 4.75 -9.68 3.43
C ILE A 187 4.59 -9.65 1.91
N ALA A 188 5.23 -10.56 1.17
CA ALA A 188 5.07 -10.67 -0.28
C ALA A 188 3.61 -10.97 -0.68
N TYR A 189 2.94 -11.89 0.03
CA TYR A 189 1.51 -12.16 -0.17
C TYR A 189 0.64 -10.92 0.10
N LEU A 190 0.93 -10.20 1.19
CA LEU A 190 0.21 -8.97 1.55
C LEU A 190 0.44 -7.86 0.53
N PHE A 191 1.63 -7.72 -0.05
CA PHE A 191 1.85 -6.79 -1.17
C PHE A 191 0.95 -7.15 -2.35
N GLY A 192 0.87 -8.43 -2.71
CA GLY A 192 -0.06 -8.91 -3.75
C GLY A 192 -1.51 -8.55 -3.45
N LEU A 193 -2.02 -8.89 -2.27
CA LEU A 193 -3.41 -8.58 -1.88
C LEU A 193 -3.69 -7.09 -1.84
N ALA A 194 -2.73 -6.31 -1.32
CA ALA A 194 -2.86 -4.86 -1.16
C ALA A 194 -3.00 -4.13 -2.50
N THR A 195 -2.51 -4.72 -3.61
CA THR A 195 -2.76 -4.15 -4.94
C THR A 195 -4.26 -4.09 -5.25
N GLY A 196 -5.03 -5.10 -4.83
CA GLY A 196 -6.49 -5.14 -4.97
C GLY A 196 -7.25 -4.23 -4.00
N VAL A 197 -6.54 -3.39 -3.25
CA VAL A 197 -7.07 -2.33 -2.38
C VAL A 197 -6.58 -0.99 -2.86
N HIS A 198 -5.26 -0.77 -2.77
CA HIS A 198 -4.60 0.47 -3.13
C HIS A 198 -3.08 0.26 -3.28
N LEU A 199 -2.49 0.83 -4.34
CA LEU A 199 -1.08 0.61 -4.72
C LEU A 199 -0.06 1.19 -3.73
N LEU A 200 -0.45 2.15 -2.90
CA LEU A 200 0.44 2.84 -1.95
C LEU A 200 1.18 1.88 -1.01
N ASN A 201 0.56 0.76 -0.66
CA ASN A 201 1.13 -0.26 0.21
C ASN A 201 2.48 -0.80 -0.29
N LEU A 202 2.68 -0.82 -1.62
CA LEU A 202 3.91 -1.32 -2.23
C LEU A 202 5.15 -0.50 -1.82
N LEU A 203 4.97 0.76 -1.40
CA LEU A 203 6.07 1.61 -0.92
C LEU A 203 6.70 1.10 0.38
N ALA A 204 6.00 0.28 1.18
CA ALA A 204 6.58 -0.33 2.37
C ALA A 204 7.69 -1.36 2.04
N ILE A 205 7.89 -1.70 0.76
CA ILE A 205 9.00 -2.53 0.32
C ILE A 205 10.36 -1.88 0.59
N PHE A 206 10.46 -0.55 0.48
CA PHE A 206 11.71 0.17 0.74
C PHE A 206 12.10 0.10 2.21
N PHE A 207 11.12 0.27 3.11
CA PHE A 207 11.31 0.06 4.54
C PHE A 207 11.77 -1.37 4.82
N THR A 208 11.06 -2.36 4.27
CA THR A 208 11.39 -3.78 4.46
C THR A 208 12.79 -4.11 3.95
N GLY A 209 13.15 -3.63 2.75
CA GLY A 209 14.48 -3.80 2.17
C GLY A 209 15.59 -3.21 3.03
N LEU A 210 15.40 -1.99 3.54
CA LEU A 210 16.38 -1.34 4.43
C LEU A 210 16.55 -2.10 5.75
N LEU A 211 15.46 -2.58 6.35
CA LEU A 211 15.54 -3.39 7.57
C LEU A 211 16.24 -4.72 7.30
N VAL A 212 16.00 -5.35 6.14
CA VAL A 212 16.75 -6.54 5.71
C VAL A 212 18.24 -6.22 5.55
N TYR A 213 18.58 -5.07 4.96
CA TYR A 213 19.97 -4.62 4.84
C TYR A 213 20.65 -4.46 6.20
N TYR A 214 20.06 -3.70 7.11
CA TYR A 214 20.65 -3.44 8.42
C TYR A 214 20.82 -4.70 9.26
N GLU A 215 19.88 -5.64 9.17
CA GLU A 215 19.95 -6.86 9.99
C GLU A 215 20.88 -7.93 9.40
N LYS A 216 20.95 -8.07 8.07
CA LYS A 216 21.69 -9.17 7.44
C LYS A 216 23.02 -8.79 6.80
N PHE A 217 23.19 -7.52 6.45
CA PHE A 217 24.27 -7.10 5.58
C PHE A 217 25.11 -5.97 6.16
N ASP A 218 24.54 -5.09 7.00
CA ASP A 218 25.34 -4.09 7.73
C ASP A 218 26.20 -4.76 8.79
N LYS A 219 27.42 -4.23 8.95
CA LYS A 219 28.39 -4.75 9.91
C LYS A 219 28.99 -3.63 10.73
N PRO A 220 29.36 -3.87 12.01
CA PRO A 220 29.95 -2.84 12.86
C PRO A 220 31.21 -2.20 12.26
N GLU A 221 32.02 -2.97 11.53
CA GLU A 221 33.27 -2.52 10.90
C GLU A 221 33.08 -1.71 9.61
N PHE A 222 31.85 -1.51 9.13
CA PHE A 222 31.61 -0.73 7.91
C PHE A 222 31.79 0.77 8.14
N THR A 223 32.55 1.40 7.23
CA THR A 223 32.67 2.86 7.17
C THR A 223 31.38 3.50 6.66
N ASN A 224 31.17 4.79 6.94
CA ASN A 224 30.00 5.55 6.46
C ASN A 224 29.82 5.45 4.93
N GLY A 225 30.90 5.46 4.16
CA GLY A 225 30.85 5.30 2.70
C GLY A 225 30.36 3.91 2.27
N LYS A 226 30.77 2.84 2.96
CA LYS A 226 30.26 1.47 2.69
C LYS A 226 28.78 1.35 3.06
N ARG A 227 28.37 1.92 4.19
CA ARG A 227 26.95 1.95 4.61
C ARG A 227 26.09 2.71 3.61
N PHE A 228 26.52 3.90 3.19
CA PHE A 228 25.82 4.67 2.17
C PHE A 228 25.66 3.88 0.86
N LYS A 229 26.74 3.22 0.39
CA LYS A 229 26.67 2.34 -0.78
C LYS A 229 25.67 1.20 -0.59
N GLY A 230 25.63 0.59 0.60
CA GLY A 230 24.67 -0.46 0.94
C GLY A 230 23.21 0.02 0.92
N ILE A 231 22.94 1.19 1.48
CA ILE A 231 21.62 1.85 1.42
C ILE A 231 21.21 2.10 -0.03
N VAL A 232 22.11 2.67 -0.86
CA VAL A 232 21.84 2.92 -2.28
C VAL A 232 21.55 1.62 -3.04
N ILE A 233 22.36 0.58 -2.86
CA ILE A 233 22.13 -0.73 -3.50
C ILE A 233 20.78 -1.31 -3.06
N THR A 234 20.46 -1.23 -1.78
CA THR A 234 19.19 -1.74 -1.23
C THR A 234 17.99 -0.97 -1.79
N GLY A 235 18.11 0.36 -1.91
CA GLY A 235 17.12 1.19 -2.58
C GLY A 235 16.91 0.78 -4.04
N LEU A 236 18.00 0.57 -4.79
CA LEU A 236 17.93 0.09 -6.18
C LEU A 236 17.29 -1.29 -6.30
N LEU A 237 17.64 -2.24 -5.44
CA LEU A 237 17.03 -3.58 -5.42
C LEU A 237 15.54 -3.50 -5.06
N SER A 238 15.17 -2.67 -4.09
CA SER A 238 13.77 -2.43 -3.73
C SER A 238 12.99 -1.81 -4.89
N SER A 239 13.59 -0.87 -5.62
CA SER A 239 13.03 -0.31 -6.86
C SER A 239 12.86 -1.38 -7.93
N VAL A 240 13.83 -2.28 -8.12
CA VAL A 240 13.69 -3.40 -9.07
C VAL A 240 12.48 -4.27 -8.69
N ILE A 241 12.31 -4.63 -7.42
CA ILE A 241 11.15 -5.42 -7.00
C ILE A 241 9.85 -4.62 -7.17
N PHE A 242 9.84 -3.33 -6.82
CA PHE A 242 8.72 -2.42 -7.08
C PHE A 242 8.33 -2.43 -8.57
N PHE A 243 9.32 -2.34 -9.48
CA PHE A 243 9.08 -2.35 -10.92
C PHE A 243 8.63 -3.72 -11.45
N ILE A 244 9.11 -4.82 -10.87
CA ILE A 244 8.63 -6.17 -11.17
C ILE A 244 7.14 -6.29 -10.81
N ILE A 245 6.72 -5.73 -9.68
CA ILE A 245 5.34 -5.82 -9.22
C ILE A 245 4.44 -4.84 -9.99
N TYR A 246 4.74 -3.54 -9.98
CA TYR A 246 3.82 -2.54 -10.51
C TYR A 246 3.74 -2.51 -12.05
N PRO A 247 4.69 -1.97 -12.82
CA PRO A 247 4.53 -2.11 -14.25
C PRO A 247 4.62 -3.58 -14.68
N GLY A 248 5.46 -4.43 -14.07
CA GLY A 248 5.62 -5.82 -14.50
C GLY A 248 4.35 -6.69 -14.35
N ILE A 249 3.91 -6.96 -13.12
CA ILE A 249 2.74 -7.82 -12.85
C ILE A 249 1.43 -7.07 -13.09
N ILE A 250 1.30 -5.83 -12.62
CA ILE A 250 -0.01 -5.14 -12.63
C ILE A 250 -0.35 -4.59 -14.02
N GLN A 251 0.62 -4.14 -14.82
CA GLN A 251 0.34 -3.53 -16.13
C GLN A 251 0.79 -4.40 -17.32
N SER A 252 2.02 -4.91 -17.31
CA SER A 252 2.62 -5.62 -18.44
C SER A 252 2.06 -7.02 -18.60
N LEU A 253 1.80 -7.75 -17.51
CA LEU A 253 1.21 -9.09 -17.60
C LEU A 253 -0.17 -9.08 -18.28
N PRO A 254 -1.13 -8.22 -17.89
CA PRO A 254 -2.38 -8.05 -18.65
C PRO A 254 -2.15 -7.62 -20.11
N SER A 255 -1.19 -6.72 -20.36
CA SER A 255 -0.87 -6.27 -21.74
C SER A 255 -0.37 -7.41 -22.62
N LEU A 256 0.49 -8.27 -22.08
CA LEU A 256 0.99 -9.47 -22.76
C LEU A 256 -0.15 -10.44 -23.04
N ALA A 257 -1.03 -10.66 -22.06
CA ALA A 257 -2.21 -11.49 -22.22
C ALA A 257 -3.10 -10.97 -23.35
N GLY A 258 -3.35 -9.66 -23.43
CA GLY A 258 -4.14 -9.04 -24.50
C GLY A 258 -3.53 -9.22 -25.88
N SER A 259 -2.25 -8.89 -26.01
CA SER A 259 -1.52 -9.02 -27.29
C SER A 259 -1.37 -10.46 -27.79
N SER A 260 -1.58 -11.47 -26.93
CA SER A 260 -1.35 -12.88 -27.28
C SER A 260 -2.48 -13.50 -28.12
N GLY A 261 -3.67 -12.90 -28.11
CA GLY A 261 -4.90 -13.52 -28.65
C GLY A 261 -5.44 -14.70 -27.82
N VAL A 262 -4.71 -15.16 -26.79
CA VAL A 262 -5.09 -16.25 -25.87
C VAL A 262 -4.86 -15.84 -24.40
N PRO A 263 -5.54 -14.76 -23.95
CA PRO A 263 -5.30 -14.12 -22.66
C PRO A 263 -5.42 -15.08 -21.46
N GLY A 264 -6.45 -15.93 -21.46
CA GLY A 264 -6.66 -16.92 -20.39
C GLY A 264 -5.50 -17.91 -20.27
N LEU A 265 -4.90 -18.31 -21.40
CA LEU A 265 -3.73 -19.20 -21.40
C LEU A 265 -2.51 -18.48 -20.81
N VAL A 266 -2.24 -17.23 -21.21
CA VAL A 266 -1.11 -16.45 -20.66
C VAL A 266 -1.24 -16.30 -19.15
N MET A 267 -2.43 -15.95 -18.66
CA MET A 267 -2.71 -15.79 -17.23
C MET A 267 -2.56 -17.10 -16.43
N LEU A 268 -2.72 -18.27 -17.05
CA LEU A 268 -2.48 -19.57 -16.43
C LEU A 268 -1.01 -20.02 -16.52
N VAL A 269 -0.34 -19.74 -17.63
CA VAL A 269 1.06 -20.14 -17.88
C VAL A 269 2.01 -19.39 -16.95
N VAL A 270 1.79 -18.10 -16.68
CA VAL A 270 2.72 -17.32 -15.84
C VAL A 270 2.84 -17.88 -14.41
N PRO A 271 1.76 -18.15 -13.65
CA PRO A 271 1.84 -18.83 -12.37
C PRO A 271 2.54 -20.20 -12.46
N PHE A 272 2.31 -20.96 -13.53
CA PHE A 272 2.94 -22.26 -13.75
C PHE A 272 4.46 -22.15 -13.97
N VAL A 273 4.92 -21.17 -14.76
CA VAL A 273 6.35 -20.89 -14.96
C VAL A 273 7.01 -20.48 -13.64
N VAL A 274 6.36 -19.63 -12.84
CA VAL A 274 6.88 -19.25 -11.52
C VAL A 274 6.90 -20.44 -10.57
N ALA A 275 5.88 -21.31 -10.58
CA ALA A 275 5.87 -22.55 -9.81
C ALA A 275 6.98 -23.52 -10.24
N ALA A 276 7.26 -23.63 -11.54
CA ALA A 276 8.38 -24.41 -12.05
C ALA A 276 9.73 -23.82 -11.59
N LEU A 277 9.86 -22.49 -11.50
CA LEU A 277 11.03 -21.82 -10.94
C LEU A 277 11.17 -22.09 -9.43
N VAL A 278 10.06 -22.13 -8.68
CA VAL A 278 10.04 -22.55 -7.27
C VAL A 278 10.54 -23.99 -7.15
N TYR A 279 10.03 -24.91 -7.96
CA TYR A 279 10.47 -26.30 -7.96
C TYR A 279 11.97 -26.42 -8.31
N TYR A 280 12.40 -25.78 -9.40
CA TYR A 280 13.80 -25.77 -9.83
C TYR A 280 14.74 -25.21 -8.75
N SER A 281 14.39 -24.08 -8.15
CA SER A 281 15.20 -23.46 -7.10
C SER A 281 15.26 -24.31 -5.83
N HIS A 282 14.18 -25.04 -5.52
CA HIS A 282 14.13 -25.97 -4.39
C HIS A 282 15.02 -27.19 -4.60
N ILE A 283 14.87 -27.91 -5.72
CA ILE A 283 15.65 -29.14 -5.98
C ILE A 283 17.15 -28.85 -6.12
N ASN A 284 17.52 -27.67 -6.62
CA ASN A 284 18.91 -27.24 -6.76
C ASN A 284 19.45 -26.56 -5.50
N LYS A 285 18.69 -26.51 -4.40
CA LYS A 285 19.07 -25.90 -3.11
C LYS A 285 19.51 -24.43 -3.23
N LYS A 286 18.95 -23.69 -4.19
CA LYS A 286 19.23 -22.25 -4.41
C LYS A 286 18.34 -21.40 -3.49
N GLN A 287 18.76 -21.23 -2.24
CA GLN A 287 17.92 -20.65 -1.17
C GLN A 287 17.36 -19.25 -1.47
N LEU A 288 18.20 -18.31 -1.90
CA LEU A 288 17.75 -16.94 -2.23
C LEU A 288 16.80 -16.92 -3.43
N LEU A 289 17.11 -17.70 -4.47
CA LEU A 289 16.24 -17.83 -5.65
C LEU A 289 14.90 -18.46 -5.26
N ASN A 290 14.90 -19.45 -4.37
CA ASN A 290 13.69 -20.08 -3.89
C ASN A 290 12.82 -19.12 -3.08
N LEU A 291 13.41 -18.37 -2.16
CA LEU A 291 12.71 -17.32 -1.41
C LEU A 291 12.09 -16.27 -2.34
N PHE A 292 12.86 -15.78 -3.31
CA PHE A 292 12.39 -14.82 -4.30
C PHE A 292 11.24 -15.40 -5.15
N SER A 293 11.38 -16.63 -5.64
CA SER A 293 10.39 -17.28 -6.51
C SER A 293 9.08 -17.57 -5.78
N ILE A 294 9.15 -18.01 -4.51
CA ILE A 294 7.95 -18.21 -3.68
C ILE A 294 7.31 -16.86 -3.36
N GLY A 295 8.11 -15.84 -3.03
CA GLY A 295 7.60 -14.48 -2.82
C GLY A 295 6.87 -13.95 -4.05
N LEU A 296 7.46 -14.12 -5.24
CA LEU A 296 6.84 -13.75 -6.53
C LEU A 296 5.52 -14.50 -6.77
N LEU A 297 5.50 -15.81 -6.51
CA LEU A 297 4.28 -16.62 -6.61
C LEU A 297 3.18 -16.11 -5.67
N LEU A 298 3.53 -15.76 -4.44
CA LEU A 298 2.58 -15.21 -3.46
C LEU A 298 2.05 -13.83 -3.84
N VAL A 299 2.88 -12.97 -4.43
CA VAL A 299 2.41 -11.70 -5.01
C VAL A 299 1.39 -11.96 -6.12
N ILE A 300 1.66 -12.89 -7.03
CA ILE A 300 0.74 -13.28 -8.11
C ILE A 300 -0.56 -13.85 -7.54
N ILE A 301 -0.50 -14.69 -6.51
CA ILE A 301 -1.69 -15.22 -5.83
C ILE A 301 -2.50 -14.07 -5.20
N GLY A 302 -1.86 -13.10 -4.55
CA GLY A 302 -2.57 -11.92 -4.02
C GLY A 302 -3.19 -11.06 -5.12
N TYR A 303 -2.46 -10.82 -6.20
CA TYR A 303 -2.91 -10.07 -7.38
C TYR A 303 -4.07 -10.76 -8.11
N SER A 304 -4.24 -12.08 -7.96
CA SER A 304 -5.32 -12.83 -8.62
C SER A 304 -6.74 -12.33 -8.28
N THR A 305 -6.90 -11.53 -7.21
CA THR A 305 -8.16 -10.82 -6.92
C THR A 305 -8.64 -9.96 -8.09
N TYR A 306 -7.73 -9.43 -8.92
CA TYR A 306 -8.08 -8.68 -10.14
C TYR A 306 -8.81 -9.47 -11.21
N ALA A 307 -8.71 -10.81 -11.20
CA ALA A 307 -9.54 -11.63 -12.08
C ALA A 307 -11.04 -11.39 -11.83
N LEU A 308 -11.42 -10.96 -10.62
CA LEU A 308 -12.80 -10.66 -10.28
C LEU A 308 -13.34 -9.46 -11.04
N ILE A 309 -12.52 -8.45 -11.36
CA ILE A 309 -12.95 -7.30 -12.18
C ILE A 309 -13.42 -7.79 -13.56
N PHE A 310 -12.59 -8.60 -14.22
CA PHE A 310 -12.91 -9.19 -15.52
C PHE A 310 -14.17 -10.06 -15.47
N ILE A 311 -14.26 -10.96 -14.48
CA ILE A 311 -15.40 -11.86 -14.31
C ILE A 311 -16.69 -11.09 -14.05
N ARG A 312 -16.59 -10.01 -13.26
CA ARG A 312 -17.75 -9.19 -12.91
C ARG A 312 -18.19 -8.33 -14.06
N SER A 313 -17.30 -7.63 -14.75
CA SER A 313 -17.66 -6.87 -15.95
C SER A 313 -18.31 -7.75 -17.02
N ALA A 314 -17.80 -8.96 -17.27
CA ALA A 314 -18.44 -9.90 -18.20
C ALA A 314 -19.88 -10.31 -17.79
N ALA A 315 -20.25 -10.16 -16.52
CA ALA A 315 -21.61 -10.37 -16.03
C ALA A 315 -22.52 -9.13 -16.11
N ASN A 316 -22.01 -8.02 -16.64
CA ASN A 316 -22.70 -6.74 -16.89
C ASN A 316 -23.46 -6.19 -15.64
N PRO A 317 -22.74 -5.89 -14.54
CA PRO A 317 -23.35 -5.34 -13.32
C PRO A 317 -23.85 -3.90 -13.56
N PRO A 318 -24.75 -3.38 -12.71
CA PRO A 318 -25.28 -2.02 -12.86
C PRO A 318 -24.21 -0.91 -12.84
N ILE A 319 -23.19 -1.05 -11.98
CA ILE A 319 -21.98 -0.23 -11.98
C ILE A 319 -20.87 -1.05 -12.66
N ASP A 320 -20.54 -0.68 -13.89
CA ASP A 320 -19.47 -1.31 -14.66
C ASP A 320 -18.57 -0.25 -15.31
N GLU A 321 -17.77 0.43 -14.50
CA GLU A 321 -16.95 1.53 -15.01
C GLU A 321 -15.90 1.07 -16.03
N ASN A 322 -15.89 1.73 -17.19
CA ASN A 322 -15.08 1.43 -18.38
C ASN A 322 -15.28 0.04 -19.01
N ASP A 323 -16.22 -0.77 -18.52
CA ASP A 323 -16.59 -2.07 -19.11
C ASP A 323 -15.37 -2.95 -19.48
N PRO A 324 -14.53 -3.36 -18.49
CA PRO A 324 -13.33 -4.16 -18.72
C PRO A 324 -13.63 -5.65 -19.03
N GLU A 325 -14.59 -5.93 -19.90
CA GLU A 325 -14.98 -7.29 -20.32
C GLU A 325 -14.04 -7.89 -21.39
N THR A 326 -13.25 -7.05 -22.06
CA THR A 326 -12.24 -7.47 -23.04
C THR A 326 -10.82 -7.27 -22.49
N VAL A 327 -9.84 -7.94 -23.10
CA VAL A 327 -8.46 -7.83 -22.61
C VAL A 327 -7.86 -6.45 -22.88
N ASP A 328 -8.23 -5.81 -23.97
CA ASP A 328 -7.77 -4.45 -24.24
C ASP A 328 -8.41 -3.47 -23.25
N ALA A 329 -9.70 -3.64 -22.95
CA ALA A 329 -10.40 -2.83 -21.96
C ALA A 329 -9.83 -3.00 -20.55
N ILE A 330 -9.55 -4.23 -20.09
CA ILE A 330 -8.94 -4.43 -18.76
C ILE A 330 -7.52 -3.87 -18.68
N VAL A 331 -6.74 -3.92 -19.76
CA VAL A 331 -5.41 -3.30 -19.82
C VAL A 331 -5.54 -1.79 -19.71
N SER A 332 -6.46 -1.18 -20.46
CA SER A 332 -6.73 0.25 -20.43
C SER A 332 -7.20 0.71 -19.05
N TYR A 333 -8.08 -0.08 -18.43
CA TYR A 333 -8.56 0.08 -17.05
C TYR A 333 -7.40 0.07 -16.04
N LEU A 334 -6.59 -0.99 -16.01
CA LEU A 334 -5.47 -1.11 -15.07
C LEU A 334 -4.38 -0.04 -15.29
N LYS A 335 -4.18 0.40 -16.52
CA LYS A 335 -3.25 1.48 -16.87
C LYS A 335 -3.83 2.87 -16.63
N ARG A 336 -5.11 2.99 -16.26
CA ARG A 336 -5.75 4.27 -15.97
C ARG A 336 -5.72 5.22 -17.18
N GLU A 337 -5.83 4.68 -18.40
CA GLU A 337 -5.66 5.48 -19.63
C GLU A 337 -6.73 6.55 -19.79
N GLN A 338 -7.91 6.36 -19.19
CA GLN A 338 -9.01 7.33 -19.21
C GLN A 338 -8.65 8.68 -18.56
N TYR A 339 -7.72 8.70 -17.60
CA TYR A 339 -7.32 9.93 -16.91
C TYR A 339 -6.28 10.74 -17.72
N GLY A 340 -5.99 10.32 -18.96
CA GLY A 340 -5.03 10.98 -19.83
C GLY A 340 -3.58 10.76 -19.39
N ARG A 341 -2.68 11.56 -19.97
CA ARG A 341 -1.25 11.52 -19.67
C ARG A 341 -0.81 12.82 -19.02
N THR A 342 -0.07 12.70 -17.92
CA THR A 342 0.65 13.82 -17.33
C THR A 342 2.14 13.64 -17.60
N PRO A 343 2.75 14.43 -18.48
CA PRO A 343 4.19 14.34 -18.71
C PRO A 343 4.96 14.75 -17.44
N LEU A 344 5.93 13.94 -17.02
CA LEU A 344 6.69 14.17 -15.77
C LEU A 344 8.10 14.70 -16.01
N LEU A 345 8.81 14.15 -17.01
CA LEU A 345 10.20 14.50 -17.30
C LEU A 345 10.32 15.40 -18.52
N THR A 346 9.59 15.09 -19.58
CA THR A 346 9.60 15.83 -20.84
C THR A 346 8.19 15.85 -21.41
N GLY A 347 7.76 17.00 -21.90
CA GLY A 347 6.44 17.17 -22.51
C GLY A 347 6.07 18.64 -22.65
N ALA A 348 4.93 18.90 -23.27
CA ALA A 348 4.37 20.24 -23.36
C ALA A 348 3.91 20.76 -21.99
N SER A 349 3.95 22.08 -21.82
CA SER A 349 3.51 22.78 -20.62
C SER A 349 2.99 24.17 -20.98
N TYR A 350 2.19 24.77 -20.11
CA TYR A 350 1.68 26.13 -20.26
C TYR A 350 2.81 27.12 -20.53
N ASP A 351 2.62 27.92 -21.58
CA ASP A 351 3.54 28.96 -21.99
C ASP A 351 2.95 30.34 -21.64
N ASN A 352 3.67 31.08 -20.80
CA ASN A 352 3.25 32.38 -20.32
C ASN A 352 3.21 33.43 -21.43
N ASP A 353 4.02 33.27 -22.49
CA ASP A 353 4.10 34.23 -23.59
C ASP A 353 2.89 34.10 -24.52
N THR A 354 2.45 32.88 -24.79
CA THR A 354 1.31 32.60 -25.67
C THR A 354 -0.01 32.48 -24.91
N GLY A 355 0.03 32.28 -23.60
CA GLY A 355 -1.15 32.01 -22.77
C GLY A 355 -1.80 30.65 -23.05
N THR A 356 -1.08 29.75 -23.72
CA THR A 356 -1.60 28.45 -24.19
C THR A 356 -0.61 27.33 -23.93
N ILE A 357 -1.06 26.10 -24.10
CA ILE A 357 -0.20 24.91 -24.10
C ILE A 357 -0.01 24.51 -25.56
N ASP A 358 1.23 24.52 -26.04
CA ASP A 358 1.59 24.07 -27.38
C ASP A 358 2.08 22.60 -27.31
N PRO A 359 1.31 21.62 -27.85
CA PRO A 359 1.69 20.21 -27.82
C PRO A 359 2.99 19.88 -28.55
N GLU A 360 3.41 20.70 -29.52
CA GLU A 360 4.64 20.46 -30.30
C GLU A 360 5.89 20.94 -29.55
N LYS A 361 5.73 21.86 -28.58
CA LYS A 361 6.83 22.47 -27.84
C LYS A 361 7.09 21.74 -26.53
N ASN A 362 7.99 20.77 -26.58
CA ASN A 362 8.42 20.04 -25.38
C ASN A 362 9.38 20.88 -24.50
N LYS A 363 9.13 20.85 -23.18
CA LYS A 363 10.01 21.39 -22.15
C LYS A 363 10.50 20.26 -21.24
N LEU A 364 11.66 20.46 -20.64
CA LEU A 364 12.14 19.62 -19.55
C LEU A 364 11.37 20.02 -18.28
N PHE A 365 10.90 19.03 -17.51
CA PHE A 365 10.15 19.21 -16.28
C PHE A 365 8.84 20.01 -16.44
N PRO A 366 7.92 19.57 -17.32
CA PRO A 366 6.61 20.21 -17.45
C PRO A 366 5.77 19.97 -16.19
N ARG A 367 5.16 21.02 -15.63
CA ARG A 367 4.30 20.93 -14.44
C ARG A 367 2.90 21.49 -14.64
N ARG A 368 2.71 22.30 -15.68
CA ARG A 368 1.46 22.99 -16.01
C ARG A 368 0.87 22.46 -17.30
N TRP A 369 0.64 21.15 -17.37
CA TRP A 369 -0.01 20.47 -18.49
C TRP A 369 -1.47 20.15 -18.15
N SER A 370 -2.36 20.38 -19.11
CA SER A 370 -3.73 19.87 -19.07
C SER A 370 -4.21 19.56 -20.49
N ASP A 371 -4.98 18.48 -20.61
CA ASP A 371 -5.63 18.03 -21.82
C ASP A 371 -7.02 18.66 -22.05
N GLN A 372 -7.74 19.07 -20.98
CA GLN A 372 -9.19 19.26 -21.11
C GLN A 372 -9.85 20.46 -20.39
N SER A 373 -9.14 21.39 -19.72
CA SER A 373 -9.88 22.51 -19.10
C SER A 373 -9.27 23.90 -19.27
N GLN A 374 -10.11 24.82 -19.76
CA GLN A 374 -9.83 26.26 -19.79
C GLN A 374 -9.58 26.80 -18.37
N GLU A 375 -10.15 26.15 -17.35
CA GLU A 375 -9.93 26.47 -15.95
C GLU A 375 -8.50 26.17 -15.50
N HIS A 376 -7.93 25.03 -15.90
CA HIS A 376 -6.53 24.72 -15.62
C HIS A 376 -5.61 25.74 -16.29
N ILE A 377 -5.87 26.11 -17.55
CA ILE A 377 -5.11 27.15 -18.25
C ILE A 377 -5.17 28.48 -17.46
N ARG A 378 -6.36 28.90 -17.02
CA ARG A 378 -6.53 30.10 -16.18
C ARG A 378 -5.80 30.00 -14.84
N PHE A 379 -5.77 28.82 -14.24
CA PHE A 379 -5.05 28.60 -12.99
C PHE A 379 -3.54 28.64 -13.20
N TYR A 380 -3.02 28.00 -14.25
CA TYR A 380 -1.60 28.01 -14.62
C TYR A 380 -1.08 29.41 -14.96
N ALA A 381 -1.93 30.27 -15.51
CA ALA A 381 -1.62 31.67 -15.80
C ALA A 381 -1.25 32.49 -14.54
N GLN A 382 -1.58 32.01 -13.34
CA GLN A 382 -1.25 32.67 -12.07
C GLN A 382 0.22 32.46 -11.64
N PHE A 383 0.98 31.64 -12.37
CA PHE A 383 2.34 31.26 -12.04
C PHE A 383 3.32 31.71 -13.13
N ASP A 384 4.51 32.13 -12.74
CA ASP A 384 5.50 32.68 -13.67
C ASP A 384 6.23 31.59 -14.47
N SER A 385 6.30 30.38 -13.94
CA SER A 385 6.97 29.24 -14.57
C SER A 385 6.50 27.89 -14.00
N ASP A 386 6.92 26.78 -14.63
CA ASP A 386 6.74 25.44 -14.08
C ASP A 386 7.41 25.25 -12.71
N TRP A 387 8.54 25.92 -12.48
CA TRP A 387 9.22 25.91 -11.18
C TRP A 387 8.44 26.69 -10.12
N ASP A 388 7.87 27.83 -10.49
CA ASP A 388 7.04 28.64 -9.60
C ASP A 388 5.79 27.85 -9.17
N PHE A 389 5.12 27.22 -10.14
CA PHE A 389 3.99 26.32 -9.86
C PHE A 389 4.39 25.11 -9.01
N PHE A 390 5.52 24.47 -9.31
CA PHE A 390 6.02 23.35 -8.52
C PHE A 390 6.21 23.74 -7.04
N TRP A 391 6.93 24.83 -6.77
CA TRP A 391 7.23 25.22 -5.39
C TRP A 391 6.04 25.83 -4.66
N ARG A 392 5.34 26.80 -5.28
CA ARG A 392 4.23 27.49 -4.61
C ARG A 392 2.98 26.63 -4.49
N TYR A 393 2.63 25.90 -5.54
CA TYR A 393 1.41 25.10 -5.55
C TYR A 393 1.67 23.65 -5.15
N GLN A 394 2.49 22.90 -5.89
CA GLN A 394 2.61 21.45 -5.65
C GLN A 394 3.33 21.12 -4.34
N VAL A 395 4.41 21.83 -4.01
CA VAL A 395 5.14 21.61 -2.75
C VAL A 395 4.47 22.36 -1.61
N ASN A 396 4.34 23.69 -1.69
CA ASN A 396 3.86 24.46 -0.56
C ASN A 396 2.36 24.30 -0.31
N HIS A 397 1.51 24.58 -1.32
CA HIS A 397 0.06 24.49 -1.12
C HIS A 397 -0.46 23.06 -1.04
N MET A 398 0.03 22.12 -1.86
CA MET A 398 -0.52 20.77 -1.92
C MET A 398 0.16 19.79 -0.96
N TYR A 399 1.47 19.87 -0.74
CA TYR A 399 2.19 18.91 0.11
C TYR A 399 2.41 19.42 1.54
N ILE A 400 3.04 20.58 1.70
CA ILE A 400 3.39 21.14 3.02
C ILE A 400 2.15 21.43 3.87
N ARG A 401 1.01 21.80 3.25
CA ARG A 401 -0.23 22.05 4.00
C ARG A 401 -0.64 20.88 4.90
N TYR A 402 -0.36 19.63 4.49
CA TYR A 402 -0.73 18.44 5.25
C TYR A 402 0.16 18.20 6.48
N PHE A 403 1.29 18.90 6.60
CA PHE A 403 2.11 18.91 7.81
C PHE A 403 1.75 20.06 8.76
N LEU A 404 0.92 20.99 8.31
CA LEU A 404 0.46 22.16 9.06
C LEU A 404 -1.00 22.03 9.52
N TRP A 405 -1.68 20.95 9.13
CA TRP A 405 -2.94 20.45 9.68
C TRP A 405 -2.62 19.34 10.68
#